data_AF-A0A970ZR20-F1
#
_entry.id   AF-A0A970ZR20-F1
#
_cell.length_a   1.000
_cell.length_b   1.000
_cell.length_c   1.000
_cell.angle_alpha   90.00
_cell.angle_beta   90.00
_cell.angle_gamma   90.00
#
_symmetry.space_group_name_H-M   'P 1'
#
loop_
_entity.id
_entity.type
_entity.pdbx_description
1 polymer ?
#
loop_
_entity_poly.entity_id
_entity_poly.type
_entity_poly.pdbx_seq_one_letter_code
_entity_poly.pdbx_strand_id
1 'polypeptide(L)' 'MATTAQRNKNLTRPKKSSGARARRQRDQKKRLVALGLDEAIVAKMNSREVLDKLKRPALVAKEAGAKKEG' A
#
# COMPACT_ATOMS: atom_id res chain seq x y z
N MET A 1 -18.50 18.87 20.21
CA MET A 1 -17.50 18.51 19.17
C MET A 1 -18.24 18.32 17.85
N ALA A 2 -17.87 19.04 16.79
CA ALA A 2 -18.50 18.84 15.49
C ALA A 2 -18.12 17.47 14.90
N THR A 3 -19.11 16.69 14.47
CA THR A 3 -18.91 15.38 13.82
C THR A 3 -18.17 15.53 12.49
N THR A 4 -17.55 14.44 12.03
CA THR A 4 -16.83 14.39 10.74
C THR A 4 -17.73 14.76 9.56
N ALA A 5 -19.03 14.46 9.66
CA ALA A 5 -20.04 14.85 8.68
C ALA A 5 -20.29 16.37 8.69
N GLN A 6 -20.42 16.98 9.87
CA GLN A 6 -20.62 18.43 10.02
C GLN A 6 -19.42 19.26 9.54
N ARG A 7 -18.20 18.71 9.58
CA ARG A 7 -16.98 19.37 9.07
C ARG A 7 -16.77 19.23 7.56
N ASN A 8 -17.35 18.22 6.92
CA ASN A 8 -17.15 17.95 5.50
C ASN A 8 -18.30 18.49 4.66
N LYS A 9 -18.17 19.71 4.15
CA LYS A 9 -19.14 20.32 3.21
C LYS A 9 -19.15 19.66 1.82
N ASN A 10 -18.14 18.84 1.51
CA ASN A 10 -18.03 18.11 0.25
C ASN A 10 -18.65 16.70 0.37
N LEU A 11 -19.99 16.64 0.44
CA LEU A 11 -20.75 15.40 0.55
C LEU A 11 -21.00 14.73 -0.82
N THR A 12 -21.07 15.51 -1.90
CA THR A 12 -21.38 15.04 -3.26
C THR A 12 -20.15 14.60 -4.06
N ARG A 13 -18.94 14.94 -3.63
CA ARG A 13 -17.71 14.55 -4.33
C ARG A 13 -17.47 13.04 -4.19
N PRO A 14 -17.26 12.30 -5.28
CA PRO A 14 -16.98 10.87 -5.21
C PRO A 14 -15.68 10.61 -4.44
N LYS A 15 -15.75 9.70 -3.45
CA LYS A 15 -14.61 9.21 -2.68
C LYS A 15 -14.58 7.70 -2.79
N LYS A 16 -13.38 7.10 -2.82
CA LYS A 16 -13.26 5.65 -2.71
C LYS A 16 -13.88 5.19 -1.39
N SER A 17 -14.75 4.18 -1.44
CA SER A 17 -15.28 3.53 -0.25
C SER A 17 -14.14 2.90 0.58
N SER A 18 -14.38 2.65 1.86
CA SER A 18 -13.44 1.95 2.73
C SER A 18 -13.02 0.61 2.14
N GLY A 19 -13.99 -0.17 1.64
CA GLY A 19 -13.74 -1.46 0.98
C GLY A 19 -12.87 -1.36 -0.27
N ALA A 20 -13.11 -0.36 -1.14
CA ALA A 20 -12.28 -0.15 -2.33
C ALA A 20 -10.85 0.27 -1.98
N ARG A 21 -10.68 1.06 -0.90
CA ARG A 21 -9.34 1.41 -0.39
C ARG A 21 -8.61 0.18 0.15
N ALA A 22 -9.29 -0.66 0.92
CA ALA A 22 -8.72 -1.88 1.49
C ALA A 22 -8.34 -2.90 0.42
N ARG A 23 -9.18 -3.11 -0.61
CA ARG A 23 -8.85 -3.95 -1.78
C ARG A 23 -7.56 -3.48 -2.44
N ARG A 24 -7.45 -2.20 -2.77
CA ARG A 24 -6.24 -1.62 -3.37
C ARG A 24 -4.98 -1.84 -2.52
N GLN A 25 -5.07 -1.66 -1.20
CA GLN A 25 -3.91 -1.88 -0.31
C GLN A 25 -3.46 -3.34 -0.30
N ARG A 26 -4.41 -4.29 -0.28
CA ARG A 26 -4.09 -5.71 -0.39
C ARG A 26 -3.41 -6.04 -1.72
N ASP A 27 -3.93 -5.50 -2.83
CA ASP A 27 -3.35 -5.72 -4.16
C ASP A 27 -1.92 -5.16 -4.25
N GLN A 28 -1.67 -4.00 -3.64
CA GLN A 28 -0.34 -3.40 -3.57
C GLN A 28 0.64 -4.27 -2.78
N LYS A 29 0.20 -4.81 -1.64
CA LYS A 29 1.02 -5.76 -0.86
C LYS A 29 1.31 -7.03 -1.67
N LYS A 30 0.32 -7.61 -2.34
CA LYS A 30 0.51 -8.78 -3.23
C LYS A 30 1.52 -8.52 -4.34
N ARG A 31 1.51 -7.32 -4.94
CA ARG A 31 2.50 -6.93 -5.96
C ARG A 31 3.92 -6.90 -5.41
N LEU A 32 4.12 -6.44 -4.18
CA LEU A 32 5.45 -6.46 -3.55
C LEU A 32 5.93 -7.89 -3.29
N VAL A 33 5.03 -8.77 -2.84
CA VAL A 33 5.35 -10.20 -2.66
C VAL A 33 5.72 -10.84 -3.99
N ALA A 34 4.99 -10.55 -5.07
CA ALA A 34 5.31 -11.03 -6.41
C ALA A 34 6.67 -10.54 -6.94
N LEU A 35 7.14 -9.37 -6.47
CA LEU A 35 8.49 -8.85 -6.76
C LEU A 35 9.59 -9.52 -5.92
N GLY A 36 9.23 -10.45 -5.03
CA GLY A 36 10.16 -11.22 -4.19
C GLY A 36 10.36 -10.67 -2.77
N LEU A 37 9.56 -9.69 -2.34
CA LEU A 37 9.62 -9.21 -0.97
C LEU A 37 8.90 -10.18 -0.02
N ASP A 38 9.52 -10.49 1.12
CA ASP A 38 8.92 -11.39 2.10
C ASP A 38 7.58 -10.87 2.66
N GLU A 39 6.62 -11.76 2.83
CA GLU A 39 5.26 -11.43 3.24
C GLU A 39 5.22 -10.88 4.67
N ALA A 40 6.09 -11.36 5.58
CA ALA A 40 6.15 -10.84 6.94
C ALA A 40 6.70 -9.40 6.99
N ILE A 41 7.63 -9.08 6.08
CA ILE A 41 8.13 -7.71 5.91
C ILE A 41 7.04 -6.80 5.34
N VAL A 42 6.34 -7.23 4.29
CA VAL A 42 5.25 -6.46 3.65
C VAL A 42 4.05 -6.27 4.60
N ALA A 43 3.80 -7.23 5.50
CA ALA A 43 2.75 -7.14 6.50
C ALA A 43 2.99 -5.96 7.46
N LYS A 44 4.23 -5.78 7.91
CA LYS A 44 4.65 -4.71 8.84
C LYS A 44 4.72 -3.32 8.20
N MET A 45 4.77 -3.23 6.87
CA MET A 45 4.87 -1.95 6.16
C MET A 45 3.61 -1.11 6.26
N ASN A 46 3.83 0.20 6.41
CA ASN A 46 2.77 1.19 6.31
C ASN A 46 2.37 1.44 4.83
N SER A 47 1.23 2.09 4.62
CA SER A 47 0.71 2.32 3.26
C SER A 47 1.60 3.21 2.38
N ARG A 48 2.45 4.05 2.98
CA ARG A 48 3.33 4.97 2.24
C ARG A 48 4.57 4.25 1.74
N GLU A 49 5.20 3.44 2.60
CA GLU A 49 6.32 2.56 2.28
C GLU A 49 5.96 1.59 1.14
N VAL A 50 4.77 1.00 1.21
CA VAL A 50 4.28 0.10 0.14
C VAL A 50 4.21 0.84 -1.19
N LEU A 51 3.69 2.07 -1.21
CA LEU A 51 3.59 2.89 -2.42
C LEU A 51 4.97 3.32 -2.94
N ASP A 52 5.88 3.71 -2.05
CA ASP A 52 7.21 4.17 -2.42
C ASP A 52 8.04 3.05 -3.04
N LYS A 53 7.97 1.83 -2.50
CA LYS A 53 8.59 0.65 -3.12
C LYS A 53 8.00 0.35 -4.50
N LEU A 54 6.69 0.44 -4.66
CA LEU A 54 6.02 0.20 -5.95
C LEU A 54 6.35 1.25 -7.03
N LYS A 55 6.90 2.43 -6.69
CA LYS A 55 7.33 3.44 -7.68
C LYS A 55 8.52 2.95 -8.52
N ARG A 56 9.41 2.14 -7.92
CA ARG A 56 10.64 1.65 -8.56
C ARG A 56 10.74 0.13 -8.44
N PRO A 57 9.88 -0.64 -9.14
CA PRO A 57 9.79 -2.08 -8.97
C PRO A 57 11.09 -2.83 -9.31
N ALA A 58 11.90 -2.31 -10.23
CA ALA A 58 13.21 -2.89 -10.56
C ALA A 58 14.22 -2.83 -9.40
N LEU A 59 14.19 -1.76 -8.59
CA LEU A 59 15.03 -1.67 -7.39
C LEU A 59 14.55 -2.65 -6.32
N VAL A 60 13.24 -2.80 -6.16
CA VAL A 60 12.64 -3.75 -5.22
C VAL A 60 13.00 -5.18 -5.59
N ALA A 61 12.96 -5.54 -6.88
CA ALA A 61 13.38 -6.86 -7.36
C ALA A 61 14.88 -7.11 -7.12
N LYS A 62 15.73 -6.09 -7.30
CA LYS A 62 17.16 -6.18 -6.96
C LYS A 62 17.40 -6.33 -5.45
N GLU A 63 16.71 -5.55 -4.62
CA GLU A 63 16.76 -5.66 -3.15
C GLU A 63 16.29 -7.04 -2.66
N ALA A 64 15.27 -7.60 -3.31
CA ALA A 64 14.76 -8.94 -3.02
C ALA A 64 15.75 -10.03 -3.44
N GLY A 65 16.39 -9.88 -4.60
CA GLY A 65 17.46 -10.77 -5.08
C GLY A 65 18.69 -10.75 -4.18
N ALA A 66 19.14 -9.55 -3.77
CA ALA A 66 20.29 -9.37 -2.89
C ALA A 66 20.10 -9.96 -1.48
N LYS A 67 18.85 -10.12 -1.01
CA LYS A 67 18.54 -10.73 0.29
C LYS A 67 18.43 -12.26 0.26
N LYS A 68 18.47 -12.89 -0.92
CA LYS A 68 18.41 -14.34 -1.06
C LYS A 68 19.78 -15.04 -0.95
N GLU A 69 20.88 -14.28 -1.00
CA GLU A 69 22.25 -14.82 -1.04
C GLU A 69 23.08 -14.56 0.24
N GLY A 70 22.44 -14.18 1.35
CA GLY A 70 23.09 -13.95 2.65
C GLY A 70 22.71 -14.98 3.69
#